data_AF-A0A1V4KH31-F1
#
_entry.id   AF-A0A1V4KH31-F1
#
_cell.length_a   1.000
_cell.length_b   1.000
_cell.length_c   1.000
_cell.angle_alpha   90.00
_cell.angle_beta   90.00
_cell.angle_gamma   90.00
#
_symmetry.space_group_name_H-M   'P 1'
#
loop_
_entity.id
_entity.type
_entity.pdbx_description
1 polymer ?
#
loop_
_entity_poly.entity_id
_entity_poly.type
_entity_poly.pdbx_seq_one_letter_code
_entity_poly.pdbx_strand_id
1 'polypeptide(L)'
;MVDVSLLRPLYRYMKNDLNRLQLHCKNREYGCEMICSLESIDRHERECEYSQIRCSNAGCTVQIERRNLDGHLAVCEYRSRECPNGCGYTILSAEDAQHNCVAELRTELELLRSEMICRVEEAKHEMESRLDSQRRHMVQKESILQNEIEELKSHRESDVTNDVRCTLSDGCRETASPGAGAGRAGKTGVNGAAEGSAEGLSINYYRRKQEVNKFPPSDATRERQTKTSGSYSYLNRSLRPLER
;
A
#
# COMPACT_ATOMS: atom_id res chain seq x y z
N MET A 1 -17.72 -7.68 -47.61
CA MET A 1 -17.35 -6.35 -48.15
C MET A 1 -17.85 -6.28 -49.57
N VAL A 2 -18.66 -5.29 -49.90
CA VAL A 2 -19.09 -5.05 -51.29
C VAL A 2 -17.91 -4.37 -52.01
N ASP A 3 -17.47 -4.93 -53.14
CA ASP A 3 -16.46 -4.30 -53.98
C ASP A 3 -17.06 -3.09 -54.71
N VAL A 4 -16.66 -1.90 -54.28
CA VAL A 4 -17.17 -0.61 -54.80
C VAL A 4 -16.86 -0.43 -56.28
N SER A 5 -15.84 -1.13 -56.79
CA SER A 5 -15.37 -1.07 -58.18
C SER A 5 -16.36 -1.70 -59.18
N LEU A 6 -17.27 -2.56 -58.69
CA LEU A 6 -18.29 -3.23 -59.50
C LEU A 6 -19.64 -2.47 -59.53
N LEU A 7 -19.77 -1.38 -58.78
CA LEU A 7 -21.00 -0.61 -58.70
C LEU A 7 -21.15 0.32 -59.90
N ARG A 8 -22.27 0.19 -60.62
CA ARG A 8 -22.61 1.12 -61.70
C ARG A 8 -23.05 2.47 -61.12
N PRO A 9 -22.74 3.61 -61.78
CA PRO A 9 -23.23 4.91 -61.37
C PRO A 9 -24.77 4.94 -61.30
N LEU A 10 -25.30 5.51 -60.22
CA LEU A 10 -26.74 5.67 -60.02
C LEU A 10 -27.30 6.67 -61.04
N TYR A 11 -28.41 6.32 -61.68
CA TYR A 11 -29.10 7.23 -62.58
C TYR A 11 -29.60 8.47 -61.83
N ARG A 12 -29.54 9.64 -62.48
CA ARG A 12 -29.87 10.94 -61.87
C ARG A 12 -31.27 10.99 -61.25
N TYR A 13 -32.27 10.37 -61.90
CA TYR A 13 -33.63 10.35 -61.37
C TYR A 13 -33.73 9.55 -60.06
N MET A 14 -33.05 8.39 -59.98
CA MET A 14 -32.98 7.62 -58.73
C MET A 14 -32.26 8.39 -57.62
N LYS A 15 -31.20 9.13 -57.96
CA LYS A 15 -30.53 10.02 -56.99
C LYS A 15 -31.47 11.12 -56.49
N ASN A 16 -32.27 11.71 -57.37
CA ASN A 16 -33.26 12.71 -56.99
C ASN A 16 -34.37 12.10 -56.10
N ASP A 17 -34.84 10.90 -56.41
CA ASP A 17 -35.86 10.21 -55.63
C ASP A 17 -35.33 9.87 -54.22
N LEU A 18 -34.09 9.38 -54.13
CA LEU A 18 -33.42 9.14 -52.85
C LEU A 18 -33.27 10.43 -52.03
N ASN A 19 -32.93 11.55 -52.68
CA ASN A 19 -32.80 12.83 -52.01
C ASN A 19 -34.15 13.42 -51.53
N ARG A 20 -35.26 13.00 -52.13
CA ARG A 20 -36.62 13.41 -51.74
C ARG A 20 -37.25 12.52 -50.66
N LEU A 21 -36.60 11.41 -50.29
CA LEU A 21 -37.07 10.56 -49.20
C LEU A 21 -37.09 11.36 -47.89
N GLN A 22 -38.27 11.35 -47.28
CA GLN A 22 -38.52 11.92 -45.95
C GLN A 22 -38.71 10.76 -44.97
N LEU A 23 -37.85 10.71 -43.96
CA LEU A 23 -37.78 9.65 -42.98
C LEU A 23 -38.14 10.19 -41.61
N HIS A 24 -39.02 9.49 -40.90
CA HIS A 24 -39.23 9.76 -39.49
C HIS A 24 -38.07 9.18 -38.66
N CYS A 25 -37.69 9.88 -37.60
CA CYS A 25 -36.78 9.35 -36.59
C CYS A 25 -37.31 8.03 -36.00
N LYS A 26 -36.44 7.05 -35.77
CA LYS A 26 -36.81 5.80 -35.07
C LYS A 26 -37.42 6.05 -33.69
N ASN A 27 -37.05 7.15 -33.02
CA ASN A 27 -37.56 7.53 -31.71
C ASN A 27 -38.93 8.25 -31.80
N ARG A 28 -39.65 8.15 -32.92
CA ARG A 28 -40.99 8.73 -33.07
C ARG A 28 -41.99 8.17 -32.05
N GLU A 29 -41.83 6.91 -31.66
CA GLU A 29 -42.64 6.28 -30.60
C GLU A 29 -42.45 6.94 -29.22
N TYR A 30 -41.29 7.57 -28.98
CA TYR A 30 -41.00 8.33 -27.75
C TYR A 30 -41.33 9.82 -27.88
N GLY A 31 -41.92 10.26 -29.01
CA GLY A 31 -42.35 11.64 -29.21
C GLY A 31 -41.40 12.50 -30.06
N CYS A 32 -40.41 11.91 -30.73
CA CYS A 32 -39.62 12.66 -31.72
C CYS A 32 -40.43 12.85 -33.02
N GLU A 33 -40.84 14.08 -33.31
CA GLU A 33 -41.59 14.41 -34.54
C GLU A 33 -40.69 14.76 -35.73
N MET A 34 -39.36 14.63 -35.58
CA MET A 34 -38.42 15.06 -36.61
C MET A 34 -38.54 14.22 -37.88
N ILE A 35 -38.60 14.91 -39.02
CA ILE A 35 -38.55 14.34 -40.36
C ILE A 35 -37.22 14.75 -40.99
N CYS A 36 -36.38 13.77 -41.33
CA CYS A 36 -35.05 13.98 -41.87
C CYS A 36 -34.94 13.44 -43.30
N SER A 37 -33.95 13.93 -44.05
CA SER A 37 -33.53 13.30 -45.30
C SER A 37 -32.68 12.06 -45.02
N LEU A 38 -32.51 11.21 -46.04
CA LEU A 38 -31.63 10.04 -45.97
C LEU A 38 -30.20 10.40 -45.54
N GLU A 39 -29.67 11.55 -45.94
CA GLU A 39 -28.30 11.98 -45.59
C GLU A 39 -28.16 12.47 -44.13
N SER A 40 -29.25 12.95 -43.52
CA SER A 40 -29.21 13.64 -42.22
C SER A 40 -29.74 12.81 -41.05
N ILE A 41 -30.50 11.74 -41.33
CA ILE A 41 -31.15 10.90 -40.32
C ILE A 41 -30.14 10.31 -39.33
N ASP A 42 -29.00 9.80 -39.80
CA ASP A 42 -27.98 9.19 -38.92
C ASP A 42 -27.38 10.20 -37.93
N ARG A 43 -27.17 11.45 -38.40
CA ARG A 43 -26.69 12.53 -37.52
C ARG A 43 -27.74 12.86 -36.47
N HIS A 44 -28.98 13.05 -36.90
CA HIS A 44 -30.08 13.31 -35.99
C HIS A 44 -30.23 12.20 -34.94
N GLU A 45 -30.24 10.93 -35.32
CA GLU A 45 -30.43 9.81 -34.38
C GLU A 45 -29.32 9.71 -33.33
N ARG A 46 -28.08 10.09 -33.67
CA ARG A 46 -26.97 10.15 -32.70
C ARG A 46 -27.13 11.26 -31.66
N GLU A 47 -27.84 12.32 -31.99
CA GLU A 47 -28.00 13.52 -31.16
C GLU A 47 -29.44 13.71 -30.65
N CYS A 48 -30.36 12.82 -31.04
CA CYS A 48 -31.78 12.91 -30.75
C CYS A 48 -32.03 12.96 -29.23
N GLU A 49 -32.75 13.99 -28.79
CA GLU A 49 -33.10 14.20 -27.38
C GLU A 49 -33.99 13.09 -26.79
N TYR A 50 -34.77 12.43 -27.65
CA TYR A 50 -35.65 11.31 -27.33
C TYR A 50 -34.94 9.94 -27.39
N SER A 51 -33.63 9.92 -27.68
CA SER A 51 -32.87 8.66 -27.66
C SER A 51 -32.79 8.12 -26.24
N GLN A 52 -33.15 6.85 -26.03
CA GLN A 52 -32.93 6.16 -24.77
C GLN A 52 -31.44 5.85 -24.59
N ILE A 53 -30.86 6.35 -23.50
CA ILE A 53 -29.47 6.15 -23.13
C ILE A 53 -29.37 5.59 -21.71
N ARG A 54 -28.33 4.81 -21.45
CA ARG A 54 -28.06 4.27 -20.11
C ARG A 54 -27.36 5.32 -19.25
N CYS A 55 -27.68 5.33 -17.96
CA CYS A 55 -26.97 6.13 -16.98
C CYS A 55 -25.47 5.80 -16.97
N SER A 56 -24.62 6.81 -16.78
CA SER A 56 -23.16 6.66 -16.70
C SER A 56 -22.66 6.18 -15.33
N ASN A 57 -23.50 6.25 -14.29
CA ASN A 57 -23.12 5.81 -12.95
C ASN A 57 -23.06 4.28 -12.89
N ALA A 58 -21.93 3.75 -12.42
CA ALA A 58 -21.73 2.32 -12.29
C ALA A 58 -22.79 1.70 -11.37
N GLY A 59 -23.40 0.60 -11.81
CA GLY A 59 -24.50 -0.07 -11.09
C GLY A 59 -25.89 0.46 -11.39
N CYS A 60 -26.04 1.64 -12.02
CA CYS A 60 -27.34 2.12 -12.46
C CYS A 60 -27.74 1.48 -13.79
N THR A 61 -28.84 0.71 -13.80
CA THR A 61 -29.36 0.04 -15.00
C THR A 61 -30.46 0.82 -15.73
N VAL A 62 -30.80 2.01 -15.23
CA VAL A 62 -31.90 2.83 -15.75
C VAL A 62 -31.54 3.37 -17.14
N GLN A 63 -32.50 3.26 -18.06
CA GLN A 63 -32.48 3.94 -19.35
C GLN A 63 -33.40 5.15 -19.29
N ILE A 64 -32.88 6.30 -19.70
CA ILE A 64 -33.59 7.58 -19.69
C ILE A 64 -33.42 8.23 -21.07
N GLU A 65 -34.38 9.06 -21.47
CA GLU A 65 -34.23 9.96 -22.60
C GLU A 65 -33.04 10.90 -22.40
N ARG A 66 -32.29 11.16 -23.47
CA ARG A 66 -31.11 12.05 -23.41
C ARG A 66 -31.41 13.41 -22.78
N ARG A 67 -32.54 14.03 -23.11
CA ARG A 67 -32.94 15.33 -22.52
C ARG A 67 -33.17 15.29 -21.00
N ASN A 68 -33.49 14.11 -20.45
CA ASN A 68 -33.79 13.92 -19.03
C ASN A 68 -32.60 13.33 -18.26
N LEU A 69 -31.46 13.09 -18.93
CA LEU A 69 -30.27 12.51 -18.30
C LEU A 69 -29.77 13.38 -17.15
N ASP A 70 -29.65 14.69 -17.34
CA ASP A 70 -29.12 15.60 -16.32
C ASP A 70 -30.00 15.63 -15.06
N GLY A 71 -31.32 15.59 -15.24
CA GLY A 71 -32.27 15.47 -14.14
C GLY A 71 -32.11 14.17 -13.37
N HIS A 72 -31.93 13.04 -14.08
CA HIS A 72 -31.64 11.76 -13.43
C HIS A 72 -30.30 11.79 -12.69
N LEU A 73 -29.22 12.29 -13.31
CA LEU A 73 -27.89 12.32 -12.70
C LEU A 73 -27.88 13.13 -11.40
N ALA A 74 -28.69 14.18 -11.30
CA ALA A 74 -28.82 14.97 -10.08
C ALA A 74 -29.36 14.18 -8.88
N VAL A 75 -30.23 13.18 -9.11
CA VAL A 75 -30.92 12.40 -8.06
C VAL A 75 -30.59 10.90 -8.10
N CYS A 76 -29.65 10.49 -8.93
CA CYS A 76 -29.31 9.08 -9.11
C CYS A 76 -28.75 8.49 -7.81
N GLU A 77 -29.35 7.40 -7.33
CA GLU A 77 -28.92 6.72 -6.09
C GLU A 77 -27.48 6.19 -6.17
N TYR A 78 -27.03 5.85 -7.38
CA TYR A 78 -25.68 5.37 -7.69
C TYR A 78 -24.69 6.51 -7.94
N ARG A 79 -25.10 7.77 -7.78
CA ARG A 79 -24.19 8.91 -7.89
C ARG A 79 -23.30 8.96 -6.65
N SER A 80 -21.99 8.92 -6.88
CA SER A 80 -21.00 9.17 -5.83
C SER A 80 -20.66 10.66 -5.74
N ARG A 81 -20.46 11.17 -4.52
CA ARG A 81 -20.02 12.55 -4.25
C ARG A 81 -19.09 12.61 -3.05
N GLU A 82 -18.23 13.62 -2.98
CA GLU A 82 -17.49 13.89 -1.74
C GLU A 82 -18.46 14.29 -0.62
N CYS A 83 -18.10 13.90 0.60
CA CYS A 83 -18.88 14.22 1.78
C CYS A 83 -19.10 15.73 1.90
N PRO A 84 -20.37 16.20 2.00
CA PRO A 84 -20.67 17.63 2.09
C PRO A 84 -20.09 18.28 3.35
N ASN A 85 -19.80 17.48 4.39
CA ASN A 85 -19.19 17.94 5.64
C ASN A 85 -17.67 18.08 5.53
N GLY A 86 -17.06 17.78 4.38
CA GLY A 86 -15.64 17.99 4.14
C GLY A 86 -14.72 16.99 4.84
N CYS A 87 -15.20 15.80 5.21
CA CYS A 87 -14.34 14.76 5.79
C CYS A 87 -13.40 14.09 4.78
N GLY A 88 -13.53 14.39 3.48
CA GLY A 88 -12.66 13.86 2.42
C GLY A 88 -13.07 12.50 1.84
N TYR A 89 -14.10 11.85 2.41
CA TYR A 89 -14.58 10.56 1.90
C TYR A 89 -15.63 10.72 0.79
N THR A 90 -15.60 9.80 -0.18
CA THR A 90 -16.62 9.68 -1.22
C THR A 90 -17.78 8.83 -0.72
N ILE A 91 -19.00 9.31 -0.87
CA ILE A 91 -20.24 8.68 -0.42
C ILE A 91 -21.15 8.44 -1.63
N LEU A 92 -21.80 7.27 -1.68
CA LEU A 92 -22.89 7.00 -2.61
C LEU A 92 -24.17 7.69 -2.15
N SER A 93 -24.94 8.26 -3.07
CA SER A 93 -26.17 8.98 -2.71
C SER A 93 -27.16 8.11 -1.92
N ALA A 94 -27.21 6.80 -2.18
CA ALA A 94 -28.03 5.85 -1.43
C ALA A 94 -27.59 5.67 0.04
N GLU A 95 -26.31 5.90 0.35
CA GLU A 95 -25.69 5.63 1.66
C GLU A 95 -25.41 6.90 2.47
N ASP A 96 -25.82 8.06 1.97
CA ASP A 96 -25.53 9.37 2.57
C ASP A 96 -26.00 9.47 4.03
N ALA A 97 -27.16 8.89 4.35
CA ALA A 97 -27.69 8.85 5.71
C ALA A 97 -26.89 7.94 6.67
N GLN A 98 -26.13 6.98 6.15
CA GLN A 98 -25.35 6.02 6.92
C GLN A 98 -23.91 6.49 7.14
N HIS A 99 -23.45 7.50 6.39
CA HIS A 99 -22.10 8.02 6.51
C HIS A 99 -21.89 8.74 7.86
N ASN A 100 -20.89 8.29 8.61
CA ASN A 100 -20.50 8.92 9.86
C ASN A 100 -19.05 9.43 9.77
N CYS A 101 -18.90 10.73 9.52
CA CYS A 101 -17.60 11.37 9.37
C CYS A 101 -16.65 11.10 10.56
N VAL A 102 -17.20 11.13 11.78
CA VAL A 102 -16.40 10.96 12.99
C VAL A 102 -15.91 9.54 13.12
N ALA A 103 -16.74 8.55 12.76
CA ALA A 103 -16.33 7.15 12.78
C ALA A 103 -15.19 6.89 11.77
N GLU A 104 -15.34 7.36 10.53
CA GLU A 104 -14.32 7.19 9.48
C GLU A 104 -13.00 7.89 9.83
N LEU A 105 -13.05 9.14 10.30
CA LEU A 105 -11.84 9.84 10.70
C LEU A 105 -11.16 9.20 11.92
N ARG A 106 -11.93 8.65 12.86
CA ARG A 106 -11.37 7.92 14.01
C ARG A 106 -10.66 6.64 13.59
N THR A 107 -11.23 5.88 12.64
CA THR A 107 -10.58 4.66 12.15
C THR A 107 -9.30 4.99 11.39
N GLU A 108 -9.31 6.05 10.58
CA GLU A 108 -8.10 6.52 9.88
C GLU A 108 -7.00 6.97 10.86
N LEU A 109 -7.37 7.77 11.87
CA LEU A 109 -6.41 8.19 12.91
C LEU A 109 -5.84 7.00 13.68
N GLU A 110 -6.64 5.99 13.98
CA GLU A 110 -6.17 4.79 14.68
C GLU A 110 -5.20 3.98 13.81
N LEU A 111 -5.48 3.86 12.51
CA LEU A 111 -4.57 3.22 11.57
C LEU A 111 -3.24 3.98 11.48
N LEU A 112 -3.28 5.30 11.36
CA LEU A 112 -2.07 6.14 11.31
C LEU A 112 -1.25 6.04 12.61
N ARG A 113 -1.91 5.99 13.77
CA ARG A 113 -1.23 5.76 15.06
C ARG A 113 -0.57 4.40 15.10
N SER A 114 -1.28 3.35 14.72
CA SER A 114 -0.74 1.99 14.70
C SER A 114 0.48 1.87 13.77
N GLU A 115 0.43 2.49 12.60
CA GLU A 115 1.55 2.53 11.66
C GLU A 115 2.76 3.27 12.25
N MET A 116 2.52 4.41 12.91
CA MET A 116 3.58 5.16 13.59
C MET A 116 4.24 4.34 14.70
N ILE A 117 3.46 3.65 15.52
CA ILE A 117 3.96 2.80 16.61
C ILE A 117 4.87 1.71 16.03
N CYS A 118 4.40 0.97 15.02
CA CYS A 118 5.20 -0.06 14.36
C CYS A 118 6.54 0.51 13.83
N ARG A 119 6.51 1.67 13.16
CA ARG A 119 7.74 2.30 12.63
C ARG A 119 8.72 2.68 13.73
N VAL A 120 8.23 3.19 14.86
CA VAL A 120 9.08 3.56 16.00
C VAL A 120 9.69 2.31 16.64
N GLU A 121 8.91 1.24 16.80
CA GLU A 121 9.39 -0.05 17.32
C GLU A 121 10.44 -0.67 16.42
N GLU A 122 10.23 -0.65 15.10
CA GLU A 122 11.21 -1.12 14.10
C GLU A 122 12.52 -0.33 14.21
N ALA A 123 12.46 1.00 14.24
CA ALA A 123 13.64 1.85 14.37
C ALA A 123 14.38 1.64 15.71
N LYS A 124 13.62 1.44 16.80
CA LYS A 124 14.18 1.09 18.11
C LYS A 124 14.90 -0.26 18.04
N HIS A 125 14.27 -1.28 17.48
CA HIS A 125 14.84 -2.62 17.38
C HIS A 125 16.12 -2.64 16.52
N GLU A 126 16.13 -1.88 15.42
CA GLU A 126 17.32 -1.70 14.59
C GLU A 126 18.48 -1.09 15.40
N MET A 127 18.20 -0.02 16.16
CA MET A 127 19.21 0.62 17.01
C MET A 127 19.73 -0.32 18.09
N GLU A 128 18.86 -1.05 18.79
CA GLU A 128 19.24 -2.03 19.81
C GLU A 128 20.12 -3.14 19.22
N SER A 129 19.74 -3.69 18.08
CA SER A 129 20.52 -4.72 17.38
C SER A 129 21.92 -4.24 17.02
N ARG A 130 22.06 -2.97 16.62
CA ARG A 130 23.37 -2.36 16.32
C ARG A 130 24.23 -2.24 17.58
N LEU A 131 23.68 -1.75 18.68
CA LEU A 131 24.40 -1.62 19.96
C LEU A 131 24.80 -2.99 20.51
N ASP A 132 23.91 -3.98 20.42
CA ASP A 132 24.19 -5.35 20.85
C ASP A 132 25.30 -6.00 20.01
N SER A 133 25.26 -5.80 18.70
CA SER A 133 26.32 -6.27 17.81
C SER A 133 27.68 -5.65 18.17
N GLN A 134 27.70 -4.33 18.39
CA GLN A 134 28.90 -3.62 18.82
C GLN A 134 29.41 -4.11 20.18
N ARG A 135 28.51 -4.31 21.15
CA ARG A 135 28.85 -4.84 22.48
C ARG A 135 29.46 -6.23 22.38
N ARG A 136 28.85 -7.14 21.61
CA ARG A 136 29.38 -8.51 21.40
C ARG A 136 30.77 -8.49 20.78
N HIS A 137 30.98 -7.66 19.76
CA HIS A 137 32.29 -7.51 19.13
C HIS A 137 33.35 -6.98 20.11
N MET A 138 33.01 -5.98 20.93
CA MET A 138 33.95 -5.43 21.92
C MET A 138 34.31 -6.46 23.01
N VAL A 139 33.33 -7.21 23.52
CA VAL A 139 33.56 -8.27 24.51
C VAL A 139 34.42 -9.40 23.93
N GLN A 140 34.17 -9.81 22.69
CA GLN A 140 35.00 -10.81 22.01
C GLN A 140 36.45 -10.32 21.87
N LYS A 141 36.63 -9.06 21.46
CA LYS A 141 37.96 -8.45 21.34
C LYS A 141 38.67 -8.36 22.70
N GLU A 142 37.94 -7.99 23.76
CA GLU A 142 38.46 -7.99 25.13
C GLU A 142 38.94 -9.38 25.55
N SER A 143 38.15 -10.43 25.28
CA SER A 143 38.53 -11.81 25.60
C SER A 143 39.78 -12.26 24.84
N ILE A 144 39.93 -11.90 23.56
CA ILE A 144 41.15 -12.21 22.78
C ILE A 144 42.36 -11.52 23.40
N LEU A 145 42.26 -10.22 23.71
CA LEU A 145 43.35 -9.48 24.34
C LEU A 145 43.72 -10.05 25.72
N GLN A 146 42.74 -10.50 26.51
CA GLN A 146 43.00 -11.15 27.79
C GLN A 146 43.78 -12.46 27.62
N ASN A 147 43.40 -13.30 26.64
CA ASN A 147 44.11 -14.54 26.33
C ASN A 147 45.55 -14.27 25.86
N GLU A 148 45.75 -13.31 24.95
CA GLU A 148 47.08 -12.92 24.48
C GLU A 148 47.98 -12.46 25.64
N ILE A 149 47.43 -11.68 26.58
CA ILE A 149 48.15 -11.26 27.78
C ILE A 149 48.52 -12.47 28.65
N GLU A 150 47.63 -13.46 28.80
CA GLU A 150 47.89 -14.67 29.58
C GLU A 150 48.95 -15.58 28.94
N GLU A 151 48.91 -15.75 27.62
CA GLU A 151 49.93 -16.47 26.85
C GLU A 151 51.32 -15.81 27.01
N LEU A 152 51.40 -14.49 26.87
CA LEU A 152 52.65 -13.75 27.06
C LEU A 152 53.18 -13.85 28.50
N LYS A 153 52.29 -13.87 29.50
CA LYS A 153 52.67 -14.09 30.91
C LYS A 153 53.24 -15.50 31.11
N SER A 154 52.55 -16.52 30.59
CA SER A 154 52.99 -17.92 30.67
C SER A 154 54.32 -18.15 29.98
N HIS A 155 54.52 -17.56 28.80
CA HIS A 155 55.80 -17.62 28.08
C HIS A 155 56.94 -17.03 28.93
N ARG A 156 56.73 -15.83 29.49
CA ARG A 156 57.69 -15.18 30.39
C ARG A 156 57.96 -16.01 31.65
N GLU A 157 56.93 -16.61 32.26
CA GLU A 157 57.08 -17.47 33.44
C GLU A 157 57.87 -18.74 33.14
N SER A 158 57.65 -19.35 31.97
CA SER A 158 58.43 -20.49 31.48
C SER A 158 59.89 -20.11 31.24
N ASP A 159 60.16 -18.97 30.61
CA ASP A 159 61.52 -18.50 30.35
C ASP A 159 62.28 -18.24 31.66
N VAL A 160 61.65 -17.55 32.61
CA VAL A 160 62.23 -17.33 33.95
C VAL A 160 62.46 -18.66 34.67
N THR A 161 61.52 -19.60 34.59
CA THR A 161 61.66 -20.93 35.20
C THR A 161 62.79 -21.73 34.56
N ASN A 162 62.97 -21.61 33.23
CA ASN A 162 64.05 -22.26 32.50
C ASN A 162 65.41 -21.62 32.82
N ASP A 163 65.49 -20.29 32.94
CA ASP A 163 66.71 -19.58 33.37
C ASP A 163 67.10 -19.96 34.81
N VAL A 164 66.11 -20.01 35.71
CA VAL A 164 66.31 -20.49 37.08
C VAL A 164 66.72 -21.97 37.08
N ARG A 165 66.16 -22.82 36.20
CA ARG A 165 66.58 -24.21 36.06
C ARG A 165 68.01 -24.34 35.54
N CYS A 166 68.40 -23.56 34.54
CA CYS A 166 69.78 -23.54 34.02
C CYS A 166 70.77 -23.13 35.12
N THR A 167 70.44 -22.10 35.90
CA THR A 167 71.29 -21.64 37.00
C THR A 167 71.34 -22.59 38.20
N LEU A 168 70.25 -23.34 38.47
CA LEU A 168 70.23 -24.40 39.49
C LEU A 168 70.90 -25.71 39.03
N SER A 169 70.95 -25.99 37.73
CA SER A 169 71.62 -27.17 37.17
C SER A 169 73.14 -27.14 37.36
N ASP A 170 73.72 -25.95 37.52
CA ASP A 170 75.12 -25.74 37.91
C ASP A 170 75.35 -25.89 39.44
N GLY A 171 74.33 -26.26 40.22
CA GLY A 171 74.42 -26.45 41.68
C GLY A 171 73.49 -27.54 42.23
N CYS A 172 73.95 -28.80 42.24
CA CYS A 172 73.25 -29.94 42.87
C CYS A 172 73.11 -29.82 44.41
N ARG A 173 71.90 -30.01 44.98
CA ARG A 173 71.43 -31.20 45.76
C ARG A 173 70.14 -30.96 46.57
N GLU A 174 69.32 -32.04 46.66
CA GLU A 174 68.48 -32.49 47.82
C GLU A 174 66.93 -32.30 47.89
N THR A 175 66.27 -33.48 47.85
CA THR A 175 65.09 -34.00 48.61
C THR A 175 63.61 -33.80 48.17
N ALA A 176 63.03 -34.93 47.71
CA ALA A 176 61.76 -35.62 48.09
C ALA A 176 60.43 -34.89 48.45
N SER A 177 59.43 -35.03 47.54
CA SER A 177 58.02 -35.55 47.60
C SER A 177 57.01 -35.23 48.76
N PRO A 178 55.70 -35.61 48.67
CA PRO A 178 54.57 -34.84 48.10
C PRO A 178 53.33 -34.72 49.04
N GLY A 179 52.29 -33.94 48.69
CA GLY A 179 51.02 -33.94 49.45
C GLY A 179 49.91 -33.07 48.86
N ALA A 180 48.66 -33.55 48.93
CA ALA A 180 47.57 -33.28 48.00
C ALA A 180 46.39 -32.43 48.57
N GLY A 181 45.66 -31.76 47.66
CA GLY A 181 44.19 -31.76 47.53
C GLY A 181 43.26 -31.08 48.55
N ALA A 182 42.58 -30.01 48.11
CA ALA A 182 41.25 -29.56 48.56
C ALA A 182 40.67 -28.64 47.45
N GLY A 183 39.40 -28.58 47.09
CA GLY A 183 38.19 -29.26 47.52
C GLY A 183 37.00 -28.80 46.68
N ARG A 184 36.09 -29.75 46.42
CA ARG A 184 34.62 -29.68 46.46
C ARG A 184 33.81 -28.65 45.64
N ALA A 185 32.86 -29.24 44.91
CA ALA A 185 31.67 -28.71 44.25
C ALA A 185 30.71 -27.89 45.14
N GLY A 186 30.01 -26.93 44.51
CA GLY A 186 28.83 -26.24 45.03
C GLY A 186 27.88 -25.88 43.88
N LYS A 187 26.64 -26.36 44.00
CA LYS A 187 25.54 -26.33 43.02
C LYS A 187 24.80 -24.99 43.03
N THR A 188 23.94 -24.78 42.03
CA THR A 188 22.51 -24.32 42.05
C THR A 188 22.23 -23.49 40.79
N GLY A 189 21.24 -23.83 39.96
CA GLY A 189 19.81 -23.51 40.14
C GLY A 189 19.61 -22.04 39.73
N VAL A 190 18.79 -21.64 38.76
CA VAL A 190 17.36 -21.90 38.64
C VAL A 190 16.83 -21.50 37.25
N ASN A 191 15.70 -22.11 36.92
CA ASN A 191 14.82 -21.86 35.79
C ASN A 191 14.31 -20.41 35.70
N GLY A 192 14.03 -19.95 34.48
CA GLY A 192 13.18 -18.81 34.18
C GLY A 192 12.37 -19.11 32.92
N ALA A 193 11.10 -19.43 33.11
CA ALA A 193 10.13 -19.69 32.06
C ALA A 193 9.54 -18.38 31.52
N ALA A 194 9.31 -18.39 30.20
CA ALA A 194 8.24 -17.76 29.42
C ALA A 194 7.64 -16.43 29.91
N GLU A 195 7.75 -15.41 29.06
CA GLU A 195 6.68 -14.42 28.87
C GLU A 195 6.41 -14.27 27.37
N GLY A 196 5.28 -14.83 26.93
CA GLY A 196 4.69 -14.55 25.64
C GLY A 196 3.88 -13.26 25.73
N SER A 197 4.32 -12.21 25.04
CA SER A 197 3.62 -10.93 24.94
C SER A 197 2.32 -11.10 24.13
N ALA A 198 1.23 -10.61 24.72
CA ALA A 198 -0.12 -10.55 24.17
C ALA A 198 -0.32 -9.44 23.10
N GLU A 199 0.75 -8.77 22.66
CA GLU A 199 0.67 -7.62 21.74
C GLU A 199 0.56 -8.04 20.26
N GLY A 200 0.92 -9.29 19.92
CA GLY A 200 0.90 -9.81 18.54
C GLY A 200 -0.49 -10.09 17.94
N LEU A 201 -1.56 -10.02 18.75
CA LEU A 201 -2.94 -10.31 18.30
C LEU A 201 -3.66 -9.07 17.74
N SER A 202 -3.20 -7.86 18.07
CA SER A 202 -3.81 -6.61 17.61
C SER A 202 -3.40 -6.28 16.16
N ILE A 203 -2.12 -6.46 15.82
CA ILE A 203 -1.57 -6.09 14.50
C ILE A 203 -2.17 -6.95 13.37
N ASN A 204 -2.42 -8.25 13.62
CA ASN A 204 -3.02 -9.15 12.64
C ASN A 204 -4.51 -8.88 12.39
N TYR A 205 -5.23 -8.35 13.39
CA TYR A 205 -6.63 -7.93 13.25
C TYR A 205 -6.75 -6.71 12.30
N TYR A 206 -5.87 -5.72 12.43
CA TYR A 206 -5.92 -4.51 11.60
C TYR A 206 -5.34 -4.70 10.19
N ARG A 207 -4.33 -5.55 10.01
CA ARG A 207 -3.81 -5.92 8.67
C ARG A 207 -4.90 -6.62 7.82
N ARG A 208 -5.73 -7.48 8.43
CA ARG A 208 -6.87 -8.12 7.76
C ARG A 208 -7.99 -7.11 7.39
N LYS A 209 -8.17 -6.03 8.17
CA LYS A 209 -9.07 -4.93 7.77
C LYS A 209 -8.54 -4.07 6.62
N GLN A 210 -7.23 -3.93 6.46
CA GLN A 210 -6.66 -3.26 5.26
C GLN A 210 -6.92 -4.04 3.96
N GLU A 211 -7.08 -5.36 4.03
CA GLU A 211 -7.46 -6.18 2.87
C GLU A 211 -8.96 -6.04 2.55
N VAL A 212 -9.81 -5.90 3.58
CA VAL A 212 -11.26 -5.70 3.42
C VAL A 212 -11.61 -4.28 2.98
N ASN A 213 -10.89 -3.26 3.44
CA ASN A 213 -11.13 -1.85 3.08
C ASN A 213 -10.40 -1.39 1.81
N LYS A 214 -9.64 -2.27 1.14
CA LYS A 214 -9.09 -2.00 -0.21
C LYS A 214 -10.08 -2.30 -1.33
N PHE A 215 -11.24 -2.87 -1.02
CA PHE A 215 -12.30 -3.15 -1.98
C PHE A 215 -13.62 -2.58 -1.45
N PRO A 216 -14.25 -1.60 -2.15
CA PRO A 216 -15.66 -1.33 -1.91
C PRO A 216 -16.46 -2.58 -2.33
N PRO A 217 -17.58 -2.91 -1.68
CA PRO A 217 -18.40 -4.03 -2.10
C PRO A 217 -19.13 -3.65 -3.39
N SER A 218 -18.57 -4.00 -4.54
CA SER A 218 -19.31 -4.55 -5.68
C SER A 218 -18.34 -4.96 -6.80
N ASP A 219 -18.34 -6.26 -7.07
CA ASP A 219 -17.61 -6.89 -8.15
C ASP A 219 -18.06 -6.41 -9.54
N ALA A 220 -17.11 -6.54 -10.47
CA ALA A 220 -17.26 -6.54 -11.93
C ALA A 220 -17.37 -5.17 -12.65
N THR A 221 -16.21 -4.55 -12.93
CA THR A 221 -15.66 -4.43 -14.29
C THR A 221 -14.41 -3.54 -14.28
N ARG A 222 -13.23 -4.16 -14.32
CA ARG A 222 -11.97 -3.47 -14.61
C ARG A 222 -11.52 -3.90 -16.01
N GLU A 223 -11.95 -3.15 -17.02
CA GLU A 223 -11.23 -3.08 -18.29
C GLU A 223 -10.57 -1.72 -18.46
N ARG A 224 -9.26 -1.79 -18.72
CA ARG A 224 -8.33 -0.80 -19.28
C ARG A 224 -8.86 0.63 -19.44
N GLN A 225 -8.19 1.57 -18.77
CA GLN A 225 -7.64 2.72 -19.49
C GLN A 225 -6.28 3.13 -18.89
N THR A 226 -5.43 3.50 -19.82
CA THR A 226 -3.97 3.61 -19.80
C THR A 226 -3.41 4.75 -18.97
N LYS A 227 -2.27 4.46 -18.33
CA LYS A 227 -1.12 5.34 -18.07
C LYS A 227 -1.20 6.76 -18.67
N THR A 228 -1.24 7.77 -17.80
CA THR A 228 -0.44 8.98 -17.99
C THR A 228 0.37 9.22 -16.72
N SER A 229 1.68 9.16 -16.88
CA SER A 229 2.70 9.51 -15.91
C SER A 229 2.62 11.00 -15.58
N GLY A 230 2.44 11.33 -14.30
CA GLY A 230 2.55 12.69 -13.78
C GLY A 230 3.17 12.64 -12.40
N SER A 231 4.47 12.97 -12.33
CA SER A 231 5.29 13.10 -11.13
C SER A 231 4.66 14.04 -10.10
N TYR A 232 4.34 13.55 -8.90
CA TYR A 232 4.10 14.41 -7.74
C TYR A 232 5.44 14.90 -7.22
N SER A 233 5.80 16.12 -7.64
CA SER A 233 6.86 16.92 -7.05
C SER A 233 6.31 17.60 -5.80
N TYR A 234 6.98 17.37 -4.66
CA TYR A 234 6.76 18.13 -3.44
C TYR A 234 7.20 19.58 -3.69
N LEU A 235 6.23 20.49 -3.88
CA LEU A 235 6.50 21.92 -3.86
C LEU A 235 6.30 22.47 -2.45
N ASN A 236 7.44 22.76 -1.82
CA ASN A 236 7.63 23.74 -0.77
C ASN A 236 6.71 24.95 -0.97
N ARG A 237 5.81 25.22 -0.01
CA ARG A 237 5.15 26.52 0.11
C ARG A 237 5.82 27.31 1.22
N SER A 238 6.71 28.20 0.79
CA SER A 238 7.33 29.25 1.59
C SER A 238 6.25 30.10 2.27
N LEU A 239 6.43 30.28 3.58
CA LEU A 239 5.80 31.31 4.40
C LEU A 239 6.07 32.68 3.77
N ARG A 240 5.02 33.47 3.48
CA ARG A 240 5.15 34.92 3.28
C ARG A 240 4.77 35.63 4.59
N PRO A 241 5.51 36.67 5.02
CA PRO A 241 5.13 37.48 6.16
C PRO A 241 3.96 38.41 5.80
N LEU A 242 3.05 38.62 6.76
CA LEU A 242 2.10 39.73 6.78
C LEU A 242 2.86 41.02 7.11
N GLU A 243 2.90 41.97 6.18
CA GLU A 243 3.32 43.35 6.45
C GLU A 243 2.23 44.09 7.26
N ARG A 244 2.67 44.90 8.21
CA ARG A 244 1.92 45.99 8.86
C ARG A 244 2.59 47.29 8.47
#